data_AF-A0A961R7S5-F1
#
_entry.id   AF-A0A961R7S5-F1
#
_cell.length_a   1.000
_cell.length_b   1.000
_cell.length_c   1.000
_cell.angle_alpha   90.00
_cell.angle_beta   90.00
_cell.angle_gamma   90.00
#
_symmetry.space_group_name_H-M   'P 1'
#
loop_
_entity.id
_entity.type
_entity.pdbx_description
1 polymer ?
#
loop_
_entity_poly.entity_id
_entity_poly.type
_entity_poly.pdbx_seq_one_letter_code
_entity_poly.pdbx_strand_id
1 'polypeptide(L)'
;LNPPPVKKLLGDLIRHAGSKSLLLPTPGWAVKRTLDLLDWMNMPIMDPEQYLIADEECILDVSKGERDLGWVPQYRDEDMLNAAYTEYRAKLDGKASPAAAQVPAE
;
A
#
# COMPACT_ATOMS: atom_id res chain seq x y z
N LEU A 1 12.08 -4.93 -12.21
CA LEU A 1 10.87 -5.44 -11.54
C LEU A 1 11.26 -5.80 -10.12
N ASN A 2 11.19 -4.82 -9.24
CA ASN A 2 11.18 -4.97 -7.79
C ASN A 2 10.41 -3.73 -7.31
N PRO A 3 9.50 -3.88 -6.35
CA PRO A 3 8.76 -2.75 -5.82
C PRO A 3 9.74 -1.71 -5.26
N PRO A 4 9.47 -0.41 -5.41
CA PRO A 4 10.28 0.61 -4.75
C PRO A 4 10.20 0.41 -3.23
N PRO A 5 11.21 0.86 -2.47
CA PRO A 5 11.12 0.87 -1.02
C PRO A 5 9.85 1.60 -0.55
N VAL A 6 9.18 1.07 0.48
CA VAL A 6 7.93 1.62 1.02
C VAL A 6 8.02 3.13 1.28
N LYS A 7 9.14 3.60 1.80
CA LYS A 7 9.40 5.04 2.04
C LYS A 7 9.29 5.89 0.77
N LYS A 8 9.78 5.38 -0.36
CA LYS A 8 9.70 6.09 -1.65
C LYS A 8 8.26 6.06 -2.15
N LEU A 9 7.62 4.88 -2.15
CA LEU A 9 6.23 4.68 -2.58
C LEU A 9 5.27 5.65 -1.86
N LEU A 10 5.33 5.68 -0.52
CA LEU A 10 4.50 6.57 0.30
C LEU A 10 4.88 8.06 0.12
N GLY A 11 6.17 8.36 -0.04
CA GLY A 11 6.65 9.72 -0.29
C GLY A 11 6.15 10.28 -1.62
N ASP A 12 6.14 9.45 -2.67
CA ASP A 12 5.63 9.83 -3.99
C ASP A 12 4.11 10.00 -3.97
N LEU A 13 3.37 9.15 -3.24
CA LEU A 13 1.94 9.34 -3.03
C LEU A 13 1.62 10.67 -2.33
N ILE A 14 2.37 11.06 -1.29
CA ILE A 14 2.14 12.35 -0.60
C ILE A 14 2.33 13.53 -1.53
N ARG A 15 3.35 13.47 -2.39
CA ARG A 15 3.59 14.50 -3.42
C ARG A 15 2.45 14.52 -4.44
N HIS A 16 2.03 13.35 -4.93
CA HIS A 16 0.91 13.20 -5.86
C HIS A 16 -0.39 13.77 -5.27
N ALA A 17 -0.65 13.49 -4.00
CA ALA A 17 -1.80 14.00 -3.26
C ALA A 17 -1.74 15.51 -2.95
N GLY A 18 -0.59 16.17 -3.16
CA GLY A 18 -0.37 17.54 -2.69
C GLY A 18 -0.46 17.69 -1.16
N SER A 19 -0.21 16.60 -0.42
CA SER A 19 -0.35 16.55 1.04
C SER A 19 0.87 17.13 1.77
N LYS A 20 0.67 17.61 3.00
CA LYS A 20 1.72 18.06 3.93
C LYS A 20 2.16 16.95 4.90
N SER A 21 1.72 15.72 4.71
CA SER A 21 2.05 14.58 5.56
C SER A 21 3.57 14.35 5.65
N LEU A 22 4.06 13.93 6.82
CA LEU A 22 5.45 13.57 7.05
C LEU A 22 5.61 12.05 7.20
N LEU A 23 6.64 11.49 6.57
CA LEU A 23 7.06 10.10 6.80
C LEU A 23 8.10 10.08 7.91
N LEU A 24 7.77 9.38 8.99
CA LEU A 24 8.68 9.14 10.10
C LEU A 24 9.11 7.66 10.10
N PRO A 25 10.42 7.37 10.10
CA PRO A 25 10.90 6.01 10.30
C PRO A 25 10.67 5.61 11.76
N THR A 26 9.95 4.52 11.98
CA THR A 26 9.60 4.02 13.32
C THR A 26 10.25 2.65 13.55
N PRO A 27 10.79 2.37 14.75
CA PRO A 27 11.31 1.04 15.07
C PRO A 27 10.18 0.01 15.10
N GLY A 28 10.31 -1.09 14.34
CA GLY A 28 9.27 -2.11 14.20
C GLY A 28 8.78 -2.66 15.55
N TRP A 29 9.72 -2.98 16.46
CA TRP A 29 9.38 -3.47 17.80
C TRP A 29 8.50 -2.49 18.60
N ALA A 30 8.73 -1.18 18.47
CA ALA A 30 7.99 -0.16 19.21
C ALA A 30 6.57 0.00 18.66
N VAL A 31 6.44 -0.03 17.34
CA VAL A 31 5.14 0.04 16.65
C VAL A 31 4.29 -1.19 16.97
N LYS A 32 4.85 -2.40 16.81
CA LYS A 32 4.16 -3.66 17.12
C LYS A 32 3.60 -3.67 18.54
N ARG A 33 4.43 -3.33 19.53
CA ARG A 33 3.99 -3.28 20.95
C ARG A 33 2.90 -2.25 21.22
N THR A 34 2.94 -1.13 20.50
CA THR A 34 1.92 -0.09 20.63
C THR A 34 0.60 -0.55 20.02
N LEU A 35 0.64 -1.21 18.86
CA LEU A 35 -0.54 -1.76 18.21
C LEU A 35 -1.13 -2.95 18.99
N ASP A 36 -0.30 -3.85 19.51
CA ASP A 36 -0.72 -4.95 20.41
C ASP A 36 -1.48 -4.40 21.63
N LEU A 37 -1.00 -3.29 22.21
CA LEU A 37 -1.63 -2.66 23.36
C LEU A 37 -2.99 -2.05 23.00
N LEU A 38 -3.08 -1.42 21.83
CA LEU A 38 -4.33 -0.84 21.33
C LEU A 38 -5.36 -1.93 21.03
N ASP A 39 -4.94 -3.04 20.44
CA ASP A 39 -5.76 -4.23 20.19
C ASP A 39 -6.27 -4.80 21.52
N TRP A 40 -5.41 -4.91 22.54
CA TRP A 40 -5.80 -5.39 23.86
C TRP A 40 -6.83 -4.49 24.56
N MET A 41 -6.77 -3.18 24.33
CA MET A 41 -7.77 -2.22 24.80
C MET A 41 -9.04 -2.17 23.93
N ASN A 42 -9.21 -3.13 23.01
CA ASN A 42 -10.33 -3.21 22.07
C ASN A 42 -10.44 -1.97 21.16
N MET A 43 -9.30 -1.37 20.81
CA MET A 43 -9.17 -0.23 19.89
C MET A 43 -8.20 -0.54 18.74
N PRO A 44 -8.47 -1.53 17.89
CA PRO A 44 -7.58 -1.89 16.79
C PRO A 44 -7.49 -0.78 15.75
N ILE A 45 -6.26 -0.35 15.41
CA ILE A 45 -6.00 0.65 14.37
C ILE A 45 -5.62 -0.01 13.03
N MET A 46 -4.96 -1.17 13.10
CA MET A 46 -4.47 -1.93 11.95
C MET A 46 -4.69 -3.41 12.23
N ASP A 47 -4.90 -4.21 11.18
CA ASP A 47 -5.04 -5.65 11.34
C ASP A 47 -3.71 -6.28 11.84
N PRO A 48 -3.75 -7.21 12.81
CA PRO A 48 -2.57 -7.88 13.34
C PRO A 48 -1.66 -8.49 12.29
N GLU A 49 -2.20 -9.12 11.25
CA GLU A 49 -1.40 -9.72 10.19
C GLU A 49 -0.52 -8.67 9.50
N GLN A 50 -1.07 -7.46 9.29
CA GLN A 50 -0.40 -6.39 8.57
C GLN A 50 0.77 -5.80 9.35
N TYR A 51 0.60 -5.49 10.64
CA TYR A 51 1.69 -4.85 11.39
C TYR A 51 2.75 -5.84 11.89
N LEU A 52 2.42 -7.12 12.00
CA LEU A 52 3.38 -8.16 12.39
C LEU A 52 4.44 -8.40 11.31
N ILE A 53 4.10 -8.25 10.03
CA ILE A 53 5.01 -8.42 8.88
C ILE A 53 5.54 -7.09 8.31
N ALA A 54 5.10 -5.93 8.84
CA ALA A 54 5.37 -4.63 8.24
C ALA A 54 6.86 -4.21 8.21
N ASP A 55 7.69 -4.80 9.07
CA ASP A 55 9.15 -4.59 9.12
C ASP A 55 9.94 -5.65 8.33
N GLU A 56 9.26 -6.62 7.72
CA GLU A 56 9.87 -7.67 6.89
C GLU A 56 9.78 -7.31 5.40
N GLU A 57 10.84 -7.58 4.64
CA GLU A 57 10.84 -7.36 3.19
C GLU A 57 10.10 -8.51 2.50
N CYS A 58 8.79 -8.34 2.28
CA CYS A 58 7.96 -9.27 1.54
C CYS A 58 7.77 -8.81 0.09
N ILE A 59 8.32 -9.56 -0.87
CA ILE A 59 8.21 -9.28 -2.31
C ILE A 59 7.62 -10.51 -3.00
N LEU A 60 6.62 -10.29 -3.86
CA LEU A 60 6.01 -11.33 -4.66
C LEU A 60 6.92 -11.71 -5.84
N ASP A 61 7.35 -12.98 -5.88
CA ASP A 61 8.07 -13.52 -7.03
C ASP A 61 7.12 -13.88 -8.17
N VAL A 62 7.27 -13.19 -9.31
CA VAL A 62 6.49 -13.41 -10.53
C VAL A 62 7.24 -14.23 -11.59
N SER A 63 8.45 -14.69 -11.30
CA SER A 63 9.33 -15.37 -12.27
C SER A 63 8.70 -16.65 -12.84
N LYS A 64 7.85 -17.32 -12.07
CA LYS A 64 7.11 -18.49 -12.57
C LYS A 64 6.05 -18.11 -13.60
N GLY A 65 5.32 -17.02 -13.37
CA GLY A 65 4.31 -16.52 -14.32
C GLY A 65 4.94 -16.05 -15.63
N GLU A 66 6.11 -15.42 -15.55
CA GLU A 66 6.88 -15.04 -16.73
C GLU A 66 7.31 -16.26 -17.56
N ARG A 67 7.89 -17.27 -16.91
CA ARG A 67 8.38 -18.48 -17.60
C ARG A 67 7.26 -19.33 -18.20
N ASP A 68 6.20 -19.56 -17.43
CA ASP A 68 5.17 -20.55 -17.80
C ASP A 68 4.09 -19.93 -18.69
N LEU A 69 3.84 -18.62 -18.58
CA LEU A 69 2.73 -17.93 -19.24
C LEU A 69 3.16 -16.72 -20.08
N GLY A 70 4.44 -16.34 -20.09
CA GLY A 70 4.89 -15.09 -20.70
C GLY A 70 4.29 -13.85 -20.03
N TRP A 71 3.76 -14.00 -18.81
CA TRP A 71 3.04 -12.95 -18.10
C TRP A 71 4.00 -12.08 -17.30
N VAL A 72 3.86 -10.77 -17.44
CA VAL A 72 4.61 -9.77 -16.66
C VAL A 72 3.64 -8.70 -16.15
N PRO A 73 3.89 -8.11 -14.96
CA PRO A 73 3.10 -6.99 -14.48
C PRO A 73 3.13 -5.82 -15.48
N GLN A 74 1.96 -5.35 -15.88
CA GLN A 74 1.83 -4.24 -16.83
C GLN A 74 2.12 -2.88 -16.18
N TYR A 75 1.76 -2.72 -14.91
CA TYR A 75 1.84 -1.47 -14.17
C TYR A 75 2.82 -1.58 -13.02
N ARG A 76 3.42 -0.44 -12.66
CA ARG A 76 4.28 -0.32 -11.47
C ARG A 76 3.43 -0.04 -10.25
N ASP A 77 3.92 -0.44 -9.07
CA ASP A 77 3.24 -0.20 -7.80
C ASP A 77 2.93 1.28 -7.55
N GLU A 78 3.84 2.18 -7.94
CA GLU A 78 3.66 3.64 -7.82
C GLU A 78 2.45 4.12 -8.63
N ASP A 79 2.32 3.66 -9.86
CA ASP A 79 1.25 4.07 -10.77
C ASP A 79 -0.10 3.54 -10.28
N MET A 80 -0.13 2.28 -9.82
CA MET A 80 -1.34 1.67 -9.25
C MET A 80 -1.80 2.39 -7.98
N LEU A 81 -0.87 2.74 -7.09
CA LEU A 81 -1.20 3.45 -5.85
C LEU A 81 -1.75 4.86 -6.13
N ASN A 82 -1.15 5.59 -7.07
CA ASN A 82 -1.64 6.90 -7.47
C ASN A 82 -3.01 6.84 -8.14
N ALA A 83 -3.26 5.81 -8.96
CA ALA A 83 -4.55 5.58 -9.59
C ALA A 83 -5.65 5.33 -8.54
N ALA A 84 -5.38 4.42 -7.59
CA ALA A 84 -6.32 4.11 -6.50
C ALA A 84 -6.65 5.34 -5.64
N TYR A 85 -5.63 6.15 -5.29
CA TYR A 85 -5.85 7.39 -4.54
C TYR A 85 -6.68 8.40 -5.32
N THR A 86 -6.41 8.55 -6.62
CA THR A 86 -7.16 9.47 -7.49
C THR A 86 -8.62 9.05 -7.60
N GLU A 87 -8.88 7.75 -7.71
CA GLU A 87 -10.23 7.20 -7.71
C GLU A 87 -10.95 7.47 -6.38
N TYR A 88 -10.28 7.23 -5.25
CA TYR A 88 -10.81 7.54 -3.92
C TYR A 88 -11.19 9.02 -3.77
N ARG A 89 -10.31 9.93 -4.20
CA ARG A 89 -10.57 11.38 -4.16
C ARG A 89 -11.72 11.79 -5.08
N ALA A 90 -11.81 11.22 -6.28
CA ALA A 90 -12.91 11.49 -7.20
C ALA A 90 -14.27 11.11 -6.60
N LYS A 91 -14.34 9.94 -5.93
CA LYS A 91 -15.54 9.50 -5.21
C LYS A 91 -15.94 10.45 -4.09
N LEU A 92 -14.99 10.93 -3.29
CA LEU A 92 -15.25 11.92 -2.23
C LEU A 92 -15.74 13.27 -2.79
N ASP A 93 -15.17 13.71 -3.91
CA ASP A 93 -15.50 14.99 -4.54
C ASP A 93 -16.78 14.91 -5.40
N GLY A 94 -17.49 13.78 -5.39
CA GLY A 94 -18.74 13.57 -6.14
C GLY A 94 -18.57 13.56 -7.66
N LYS A 95 -17.34 13.35 -8.16
CA LYS A 95 -17.04 13.27 -9.58
C LYS A 95 -17.19 11.83 -10.04
N ALA A 96 -17.62 11.63 -11.30
CA ALA A 96 -17.57 10.30 -11.90
C ALA A 96 -16.11 9.81 -11.89
N SER A 97 -15.85 8.69 -11.22
CA SER A 97 -14.52 8.07 -11.24
C SER A 97 -14.09 7.84 -12.69
N PRO A 98 -12.86 8.22 -13.08
CA PRO A 98 -12.30 7.69 -14.31
C PRO A 98 -12.28 6.16 -14.14
N ALA A 99 -12.92 5.43 -15.06
CA ALA A 99 -13.16 4.01 -14.94
C ALA A 99 -11.86 3.23 -14.71
N ALA A 100 -11.54 2.91 -13.46
CA ALA A 100 -10.63 1.84 -13.12
C ALA A 100 -11.49 0.59 -12.97
N ALA A 101 -11.23 -0.41 -13.80
CA ALA A 101 -11.83 -1.73 -13.66
C ALA A 101 -11.68 -2.17 -12.20
N GLN A 102 -12.81 -2.37 -11.51
CA GLN A 102 -12.82 -2.88 -10.15
C GLN A 102 -12.03 -4.19 -10.15
N VAL A 103 -10.84 -4.18 -9.55
CA VAL A 103 -10.14 -5.41 -9.23
C VAL A 103 -10.86 -5.98 -8.01
N PRO A 104 -11.51 -7.15 -8.10
CA PRO A 104 -12.16 -7.75 -6.96
C PRO A 104 -11.12 -8.06 -5.89
N ALA A 105 -11.43 -7.70 -4.64
CA ALA A 105 -10.70 -8.20 -3.48
C ALA A 105 -11.24 -9.61 -3.20
N GLU A 106 -10.44 -10.62 -3.49
CA GLU A 106 -10.57 -11.98 -2.92
C GLU A 106 -9.57 -12.13 -1.78
#